data_AF-K2RXF2-F1
#
_entry.id   AF-K2RXF2-F1
#
_cell.length_a   1.000
_cell.length_b   1.000
_cell.length_c   1.000
_cell.angle_alpha   90.00
_cell.angle_beta   90.00
_cell.angle_gamma   90.00
#
_symmetry.space_group_name_H-M   'P 1'
#
loop_
_entity.id
_entity.type
_entity.pdbx_description
1 polymer ?
#
loop_
_entity_poly.entity_id
_entity_poly.type
_entity_poly.pdbx_seq_one_letter_code
_entity_poly.pdbx_strand_id
1 'polypeptide(L)'
;MHVHWVIRPGGKGPCWFAPSTVSPFKFKAESLARTRAMTFLSPCIWGDADGFGWVRSLFHRTFLGQKIVDWFHLGLIQAGMEGSAGYGKNPNLQKLRPWRDMFWIGAGSASQNYTKPDVFELVRQGKIEVHIANVESLGEKEVRLGNGQVFRDVEALVCATGWTLNPTIKFFRDGVDIAAELGLPHAFGKMDEEEKALVARADAEILKAMPRLKAQPAPARPPYLQQTPYEVKDPAEETMEETFKLYRFMVPPSKIATRTLAFSGMTRDVSAPMIAEVQSLWLSAFFSHQIPSLEPSLPSSLVTSSPKSSSTAIEQADTVMHAKQARAQISARVKYESILHARYGLWRYPHGFGAVMPDIFYDFVPLFDLMISELGLRSWRKGSLMKEIFTGYMPRDYAGLVDEWVEMRKRGLSPSESAKVESRRVLLTVAMGVFPWVAMMFCTLVWVYRIKAMEL
;
A
#
# COMPACT_ATOMS: atom_id res chain seq x y z
N MET A 1 30.36 23.19 10.83
CA MET A 1 29.69 22.64 9.63
C MET A 1 28.38 23.40 9.39
N HIS A 2 28.19 23.91 8.18
CA HIS A 2 26.96 24.53 7.69
C HIS A 2 26.49 23.75 6.46
N VAL A 3 25.19 23.59 6.28
CA VAL A 3 24.63 22.76 5.20
C VAL A 3 23.63 23.58 4.38
N HIS A 4 23.86 23.67 3.07
CA HIS A 4 22.87 24.13 2.10
C HIS A 4 22.06 22.93 1.60
N TRP A 5 20.80 22.83 2.01
CA TRP A 5 19.87 21.80 1.58
C TRP A 5 19.06 22.29 0.38
N VAL A 6 19.38 21.80 -0.81
CA VAL A 6 18.72 22.18 -2.05
C VAL A 6 17.61 21.19 -2.41
N ILE A 7 16.41 21.72 -2.71
CA ILE A 7 15.23 20.97 -3.13
C ILE A 7 14.79 21.45 -4.51
N ARG A 8 14.83 20.55 -5.50
CA ARG A 8 14.39 20.87 -6.87
C ARG A 8 12.89 21.21 -6.92
N PRO A 9 12.48 22.33 -7.55
CA PRO A 9 11.07 22.69 -7.73
C PRO A 9 10.25 21.62 -8.47
N GLY A 10 10.85 20.99 -9.50
CA GLY A 10 10.20 19.95 -10.31
C GLY A 10 10.36 18.53 -9.75
N GLY A 11 10.58 18.38 -8.44
CA GLY A 11 10.61 17.08 -7.76
C GLY A 11 9.35 16.82 -6.94
N LYS A 12 9.36 15.73 -6.16
CA LYS A 12 8.25 15.41 -5.25
C LYS A 12 8.18 16.31 -4.00
N GLY A 13 9.18 17.16 -3.78
CA GLY A 13 9.24 18.07 -2.63
C GLY A 13 9.61 17.39 -1.30
N PRO A 14 9.58 18.15 -0.19
CA PRO A 14 9.90 17.63 1.14
C PRO A 14 8.99 16.46 1.54
N CYS A 15 9.55 15.49 2.27
CA CYS A 15 8.78 14.39 2.86
C CYS A 15 8.21 14.80 4.23
N TRP A 16 7.14 14.11 4.65
CA TRP A 16 6.63 14.24 6.00
C TRP A 16 7.59 13.59 7.01
N PHE A 17 8.17 14.37 7.92
CA PHE A 17 8.94 13.85 9.05
C PHE A 17 8.03 13.65 10.25
N ALA A 18 7.67 12.40 10.53
CA ALA A 18 6.87 12.01 11.68
C ALA A 18 7.74 11.99 12.96
N PRO A 19 7.26 12.55 14.07
CA PRO A 19 7.87 12.29 15.37
C PRO A 19 7.73 10.80 15.74
N SER A 20 8.59 10.29 16.63
CA SER A 20 8.49 8.91 17.11
C SER A 20 7.17 8.60 17.85
N THR A 21 6.53 9.64 18.38
CA THR A 21 5.26 9.55 19.12
C THR A 21 4.27 10.63 18.68
N VAL A 22 2.99 10.26 18.62
CA VAL A 22 1.88 11.17 18.28
C VAL A 22 1.23 11.69 19.57
N SER A 23 1.17 13.01 19.70
CA SER A 23 0.52 13.75 20.80
C SER A 23 -1.01 13.73 20.65
N PRO A 24 -1.82 13.85 21.74
CA PRO A 24 -1.46 14.08 23.14
C PRO A 24 -1.10 12.82 23.94
N PHE A 25 -1.48 11.64 23.46
CA PHE A 25 -1.35 10.39 24.23
C PHE A 25 0.00 9.68 24.06
N LYS A 26 0.96 10.28 23.34
CA LYS A 26 2.31 9.75 23.05
C LYS A 26 2.30 8.32 22.47
N PHE A 27 1.29 7.98 21.67
CA PHE A 27 1.27 6.70 20.99
C PHE A 27 2.43 6.60 19.99
N LYS A 28 3.09 5.44 19.92
CA LYS A 28 4.12 5.20 18.90
C LYS A 28 3.48 5.31 17.52
N ALA A 29 3.99 6.21 16.67
CA ALA A 29 3.43 6.46 15.33
C ALA A 29 3.38 5.17 14.50
N GLU A 30 4.45 4.38 14.58
CA GLU A 30 4.55 3.05 13.96
C GLU A 30 3.43 2.11 14.45
N SER A 31 3.14 2.07 15.75
CA SER A 31 2.08 1.20 16.28
C SER A 31 0.69 1.59 15.76
N LEU A 32 0.43 2.89 15.56
CA LEU A 32 -0.84 3.37 15.02
C LEU A 32 -1.02 2.92 13.57
N ALA A 33 0.01 3.08 12.73
CA ALA A 33 -0.02 2.61 11.34
C ALA A 33 -0.34 1.12 11.22
N ARG A 34 0.05 0.34 12.23
CA ARG A 34 -0.19 -1.10 12.30
C ARG A 34 -1.42 -1.52 13.07
N THR A 35 -2.31 -0.60 13.45
CA THR A 35 -3.53 -0.91 14.20
C THR A 35 -4.72 -1.05 13.26
N ARG A 36 -5.46 -2.17 13.35
CA ARG A 36 -6.57 -2.49 12.43
C ARG A 36 -7.65 -1.40 12.36
N ALA A 37 -8.03 -0.80 13.49
CA ALA A 37 -8.97 0.32 13.50
C ALA A 37 -8.52 1.50 12.63
N MET A 38 -7.22 1.78 12.54
CA MET A 38 -6.68 2.83 11.67
C MET A 38 -6.82 2.47 10.21
N THR A 39 -6.73 1.18 9.87
CA THR A 39 -6.91 0.72 8.51
C THR A 39 -8.33 0.99 8.00
N PHE A 40 -9.37 0.92 8.84
CA PHE A 40 -10.76 1.18 8.43
C PHE A 40 -10.95 2.58 7.83
N LEU A 41 -10.14 3.53 8.28
CA LEU A 41 -10.12 4.91 7.79
C LEU A 41 -9.21 5.09 6.56
N SER A 42 -8.54 4.04 6.09
CA SER A 42 -7.79 4.02 4.83
C SER A 42 -8.56 3.28 3.74
N PRO A 43 -8.68 3.86 2.53
CA PRO A 43 -9.21 3.15 1.37
C PRO A 43 -8.34 1.92 1.09
N CYS A 44 -8.91 0.73 0.96
CA CYS A 44 -8.19 -0.53 0.70
C CYS A 44 -9.06 -1.46 -0.15
N ILE A 45 -8.63 -1.76 -1.40
CA ILE A 45 -9.45 -2.55 -2.34
C ILE A 45 -9.54 -4.03 -1.94
N TRP A 46 -8.53 -4.55 -1.23
CA TRP A 46 -8.54 -5.88 -0.61
C TRP A 46 -8.95 -5.85 0.86
N GLY A 47 -9.56 -4.74 1.32
CA GLY A 47 -9.90 -4.53 2.73
C GLY A 47 -10.85 -5.58 3.28
N ASP A 48 -11.69 -6.19 2.45
CA ASP A 48 -12.65 -7.22 2.87
C ASP A 48 -11.97 -8.48 3.45
N ALA A 49 -10.69 -8.71 3.11
CA ALA A 49 -9.90 -9.83 3.63
C ALA A 49 -9.71 -9.78 5.15
N ASP A 50 -9.84 -8.61 5.77
CA ASP A 50 -9.75 -8.48 7.24
C ASP A 50 -11.03 -8.89 7.99
N GLY A 51 -12.14 -9.13 7.27
CA GLY A 51 -13.44 -9.43 7.85
C GLY A 51 -14.29 -8.21 8.25
N PHE A 52 -13.81 -6.99 8.00
CA PHE A 52 -14.46 -5.72 8.34
C PHE A 52 -14.85 -4.89 7.10
N GLY A 53 -15.07 -5.55 5.95
CA GLY A 53 -15.50 -4.91 4.71
C GLY A 53 -16.73 -4.00 4.87
N TRP A 54 -17.69 -4.39 5.71
CA TRP A 54 -18.87 -3.59 6.01
C TRP A 54 -18.54 -2.29 6.77
N VAL A 55 -17.57 -2.32 7.69
CA VAL A 55 -17.11 -1.12 8.43
C VAL A 55 -16.45 -0.16 7.46
N ARG A 56 -15.59 -0.68 6.58
CA ARG A 56 -14.93 0.10 5.54
C ARG A 56 -15.96 0.65 4.54
N SER A 57 -16.99 -0.11 4.18
CA SER A 57 -18.09 0.37 3.36
C SER A 57 -18.83 1.54 4.01
N LEU A 58 -19.09 1.49 5.33
CA LEU A 58 -19.71 2.60 6.06
C LEU A 58 -18.85 3.87 5.98
N PHE A 59 -17.55 3.76 6.22
CA PHE A 59 -16.64 4.92 6.18
C PHE A 59 -16.38 5.46 4.78
N HIS A 60 -16.24 4.62 3.75
CA HIS A 60 -15.77 5.08 2.45
C HIS A 60 -16.91 5.30 1.44
N ARG A 61 -18.07 4.65 1.59
CA ARG A 61 -19.19 4.77 0.64
C ARG A 61 -20.29 5.74 1.08
N THR A 62 -20.39 6.06 2.37
CA THR A 62 -21.38 7.04 2.85
C THR A 62 -20.80 8.45 2.92
N PHE A 63 -21.65 9.47 2.73
CA PHE A 63 -21.24 10.86 2.83
C PHE A 63 -20.65 11.19 4.21
N LEU A 64 -21.36 10.81 5.29
CA LEU A 64 -20.90 11.08 6.65
C LEU A 64 -19.60 10.34 6.97
N GLY A 65 -19.50 9.08 6.55
CA GLY A 65 -18.27 8.29 6.67
C GLY A 65 -17.07 8.98 6.01
N GLN A 66 -17.25 9.49 4.78
CA GLN A 66 -16.17 10.17 4.06
C GLN A 66 -15.73 11.45 4.78
N LYS A 67 -16.67 12.19 5.41
CA LYS A 67 -16.31 13.34 6.24
C LYS A 67 -15.52 12.96 7.50
N ILE A 68 -15.82 11.80 8.11
CA ILE A 68 -15.03 11.27 9.23
C ILE A 68 -13.61 10.92 8.76
N VAL A 69 -13.48 10.26 7.61
CA VAL A 69 -12.19 9.92 7.01
C VAL A 69 -11.38 11.18 6.69
N ASP A 70 -11.98 12.18 6.04
CA ASP A 70 -11.33 13.46 5.73
C ASP A 70 -10.85 14.17 7.01
N TRP A 71 -11.70 14.24 8.03
CA TRP A 71 -11.32 14.85 9.31
C TRP A 71 -10.20 14.08 10.01
N PHE A 72 -10.22 12.74 9.99
CA PHE A 72 -9.16 11.95 10.58
C PHE A 72 -7.82 12.22 9.90
N HIS A 73 -7.76 12.14 8.57
CA HIS A 73 -6.49 12.32 7.85
C HIS A 73 -6.02 13.78 7.84
N LEU A 74 -6.89 14.73 7.50
CA LEU A 74 -6.51 16.14 7.36
C LEU A 74 -6.53 16.87 8.71
N GLY A 75 -7.62 16.71 9.46
CA GLY A 75 -7.88 17.47 10.69
C GLY A 75 -7.16 16.95 11.93
N LEU A 76 -6.87 15.64 12.00
CA LEU A 76 -6.19 15.03 13.14
C LEU A 76 -4.73 14.67 12.82
N ILE A 77 -4.49 13.79 11.85
CA ILE A 77 -3.15 13.28 11.57
C ILE A 77 -2.25 14.36 10.97
N GLN A 78 -2.66 14.97 9.85
CA GLN A 78 -1.85 15.99 9.16
C GLN A 78 -1.69 17.25 10.02
N ALA A 79 -2.77 17.81 10.56
CA ALA A 79 -2.70 18.99 11.42
C ALA A 79 -1.85 18.75 12.67
N GLY A 80 -1.92 17.56 13.29
CA GLY A 80 -1.07 17.19 14.42
C GLY A 80 0.42 17.16 14.04
N MET A 81 0.75 16.63 12.86
CA MET A 81 2.13 16.61 12.36
C MET A 81 2.64 18.01 12.02
N GLU A 82 1.83 18.85 11.38
CA GLU A 82 2.18 20.25 11.11
C GLU A 82 2.38 21.06 12.39
N GLY A 83 1.50 20.86 13.38
CA GLY A 83 1.59 21.50 14.70
C GLY A 83 2.87 21.11 15.44
N SER A 84 3.24 19.83 15.39
CA SER A 84 4.49 19.32 15.98
C SER A 84 5.74 19.85 15.27
N ALA A 85 5.70 19.94 13.93
CA ALA A 85 6.82 20.45 13.14
C ALA A 85 6.98 21.97 13.30
N GLY A 86 5.87 22.71 13.45
CA GLY A 86 5.87 24.16 13.59
C GLY A 86 6.46 24.88 12.37
N TYR A 87 6.15 24.43 11.16
CA TYR A 87 6.72 24.95 9.91
C TYR A 87 6.59 26.47 9.76
N GLY A 88 5.48 27.06 10.23
CA GLY A 88 5.24 28.50 10.16
C GLY A 88 6.03 29.36 11.16
N LYS A 89 6.78 28.76 12.09
CA LYS A 89 7.50 29.51 13.15
C LYS A 89 8.88 30.02 12.69
N ASN A 90 9.36 29.61 11.52
CA ASN A 90 10.66 30.01 10.99
C ASN A 90 10.62 30.00 9.45
N PRO A 91 11.01 31.10 8.75
CA PRO A 91 10.92 31.18 7.29
C PRO A 91 11.74 30.13 6.54
N ASN A 92 12.88 29.73 7.10
CA ASN A 92 13.73 28.69 6.53
C ASN A 92 13.11 27.29 6.71
N LEU A 93 12.52 27.03 7.88
CA LEU A 93 11.79 25.78 8.16
C LEU A 93 10.50 25.65 7.33
N GLN A 94 9.82 26.75 7.01
CA GLN A 94 8.63 26.75 6.18
C GLN A 94 8.88 26.12 4.80
N LYS A 95 10.10 26.23 4.26
CA LYS A 95 10.50 25.62 2.98
C LYS A 95 10.49 24.09 3.02
N LEU A 96 10.53 23.48 4.21
CA LEU A 96 10.42 22.03 4.42
C LEU A 96 8.98 21.56 4.65
N ARG A 97 7.98 22.44 4.65
CA ARG A 97 6.58 22.01 4.69
C ARG A 97 6.29 21.14 3.45
N PRO A 98 5.85 19.88 3.61
CA PRO A 98 5.56 19.01 2.48
C PRO A 98 4.53 19.62 1.52
N TRP A 99 4.71 19.37 0.23
CA TRP A 99 3.84 19.91 -0.82
C TRP A 99 2.60 19.05 -1.10
N ARG A 100 2.41 17.99 -0.32
CA ARG A 100 1.48 16.88 -0.57
C ARG A 100 0.78 16.53 0.72
N ASP A 101 -0.52 16.27 0.68
CA ASP A 101 -1.26 15.82 1.85
C ASP A 101 -0.86 14.39 2.24
N MET A 102 -0.86 14.13 3.54
CA MET A 102 -0.49 12.83 4.10
C MET A 102 -1.36 11.68 3.58
N PHE A 103 -2.61 11.97 3.22
CA PHE A 103 -3.51 10.97 2.69
C PHE A 103 -2.92 10.31 1.43
N TRP A 104 -2.23 11.04 0.55
CA TRP A 104 -1.88 10.57 -0.81
C TRP A 104 -0.46 10.01 -0.98
N ILE A 105 0.35 9.97 0.07
CA ILE A 105 1.80 9.74 -0.07
C ILE A 105 2.27 8.28 0.11
N GLY A 106 1.40 7.36 0.52
CA GLY A 106 1.78 5.98 0.80
C GLY A 106 2.85 5.90 1.90
N ALA A 107 3.86 5.08 1.68
CA ALA A 107 5.06 4.98 2.53
C ALA A 107 6.04 6.15 2.31
N GLY A 108 5.63 7.24 1.65
CA GLY A 108 6.40 8.46 1.41
C GLY A 108 6.58 9.37 2.63
N SER A 109 6.82 8.79 3.82
CA SER A 109 7.12 9.50 5.06
C SER A 109 8.46 9.05 5.64
N ALA A 110 9.05 9.88 6.49
CA ALA A 110 10.28 9.59 7.23
C ALA A 110 10.02 9.74 8.72
N SER A 111 10.76 9.00 9.55
CA SER A 111 10.74 9.19 11.01
C SER A 111 11.87 10.14 11.43
N GLN A 112 11.61 10.95 12.45
CA GLN A 112 12.66 11.68 13.13
C GLN A 112 13.52 10.70 13.95
N ASN A 113 14.70 10.39 13.43
CA ASN A 113 15.60 9.39 14.00
C ASN A 113 16.50 9.94 15.12
N TYR A 114 16.55 11.26 15.30
CA TYR A 114 17.36 11.93 16.32
C TYR A 114 16.45 12.66 17.30
N THR A 115 16.67 12.44 18.61
CA THR A 115 15.84 13.04 19.66
C THR A 115 16.10 14.54 19.79
N LYS A 116 17.36 14.96 19.99
CA LYS A 116 17.79 16.37 19.98
C LYS A 116 19.30 16.53 19.71
N PRO A 117 19.75 17.56 18.97
CA PRO A 117 18.91 18.40 18.09
C PRO A 117 18.38 17.56 16.91
N ASP A 118 17.09 17.71 16.62
CA ASP A 118 16.48 17.10 15.43
C ASP A 118 16.73 17.97 14.18
N VAL A 119 16.37 17.46 13.00
CA VAL A 119 16.56 18.17 11.73
C VAL A 119 15.88 19.54 11.69
N PHE A 120 14.69 19.68 12.28
CA PHE A 120 13.97 20.95 12.31
C PHE A 120 14.63 21.94 13.26
N GLU A 121 15.22 21.46 14.34
CA GLU A 121 16.01 22.28 15.25
C GLU A 121 17.30 22.78 14.62
N LEU A 122 18.01 21.93 13.86
CA LEU A 122 19.19 22.36 13.11
C LEU A 122 18.86 23.45 12.07
N VAL A 123 17.69 23.38 11.45
CA VAL A 123 17.17 24.44 10.56
C VAL A 123 16.87 25.72 11.34
N ARG A 124 16.21 25.63 12.51
CA ARG A 124 15.92 26.79 13.36
C ARG A 124 17.19 27.45 13.91
N GLN A 125 18.23 26.68 14.21
CA GLN A 125 19.54 27.15 14.66
C GLN A 125 20.40 27.76 13.53
N GLY A 126 19.94 27.73 12.27
CA GLY A 126 20.71 28.22 11.12
C GLY A 126 21.89 27.32 10.71
N LYS A 127 21.95 26.08 11.22
CA LYS A 127 22.96 25.10 10.80
C LYS A 127 22.64 24.48 9.44
N ILE A 128 21.36 24.47 9.08
CA ILE A 128 20.85 24.02 7.78
C ILE A 128 20.09 25.18 7.14
N GLU A 129 20.52 25.64 5.96
CA GLU A 129 19.77 26.58 5.12
C GLU A 129 19.08 25.82 3.97
N VAL A 130 17.78 26.03 3.80
CA VAL A 130 16.96 25.31 2.82
C VAL A 130 16.74 26.19 1.60
N HIS A 131 16.94 25.64 0.40
CA HIS A 131 16.80 26.34 -0.87
C HIS A 131 15.86 25.56 -1.78
N ILE A 132 14.88 26.24 -2.38
CA ILE A 132 14.02 25.65 -3.41
C ILE A 132 14.52 26.17 -4.77
N ALA A 133 15.39 25.41 -5.41
CA ALA A 133 16.03 25.78 -6.67
C ALA A 133 16.62 24.56 -7.38
N ASN A 134 16.90 24.68 -8.67
CA ASN A 134 17.71 23.71 -9.39
C ASN A 134 19.19 24.08 -9.24
N VAL A 135 20.07 23.08 -9.15
CA VAL A 135 21.51 23.28 -9.35
C VAL A 135 21.74 23.47 -10.85
N GLU A 136 22.36 24.57 -11.22
CA GLU A 136 22.60 24.96 -12.61
C GLU A 136 24.00 24.54 -13.08
N SER A 137 25.02 24.75 -12.25
CA SER A 137 26.40 24.36 -12.55
C SER A 137 27.22 24.11 -11.29
N LEU A 138 28.30 23.33 -11.45
CA LEU A 138 29.29 23.04 -10.43
C LEU A 138 30.65 23.60 -10.90
N GLY A 139 31.34 24.33 -10.02
CA GLY A 139 32.74 24.73 -10.17
C GLY A 139 33.63 23.96 -9.20
N GLU A 140 34.91 24.34 -9.09
CA GLU A 140 35.89 23.61 -8.25
C GLU A 140 35.50 23.52 -6.77
N LYS A 141 34.97 24.61 -6.20
CA LYS A 141 34.37 24.67 -4.85
C LYS A 141 33.11 25.55 -4.84
N GLU A 142 32.47 25.66 -6.00
CA GLU A 142 31.33 26.54 -6.22
C GLU A 142 30.10 25.73 -6.65
N VAL A 143 28.94 26.06 -6.11
CA VAL A 143 27.65 25.53 -6.58
C VAL A 143 26.76 26.72 -6.95
N ARG A 144 26.33 26.77 -8.21
CA ARG A 144 25.42 27.80 -8.72
C ARG A 144 24.00 27.25 -8.81
N LEU A 145 23.06 28.00 -8.26
CA LEU A 145 21.64 27.69 -8.33
C LEU A 145 20.96 28.54 -9.41
N GLY A 146 19.93 28.00 -10.05
CA GLY A 146 19.18 28.69 -11.11
C GLY A 146 18.35 29.89 -10.64
N ASN A 147 18.39 30.22 -9.35
CA ASN A 147 17.83 31.47 -8.79
C ASN A 147 18.90 32.57 -8.63
N GLY A 148 20.11 32.36 -9.17
CA GLY A 148 21.24 33.29 -9.09
C GLY A 148 22.10 33.18 -7.83
N GLN A 149 21.72 32.35 -6.85
CA GLN A 149 22.55 32.11 -5.66
C GLN A 149 23.81 31.32 -6.03
N VAL A 150 24.93 31.68 -5.40
CA VAL A 150 26.23 31.03 -5.60
C VAL A 150 26.82 30.70 -4.23
N PHE A 151 27.03 29.41 -3.97
CA PHE A 151 27.72 28.94 -2.76
C PHE A 151 29.19 28.74 -3.07
N ARG A 152 30.07 29.26 -2.23
CA ARG A 152 31.53 29.11 -2.34
C ARG A 152 32.06 28.26 -1.21
N ASP A 153 33.28 27.78 -1.35
CA ASP A 153 33.99 26.96 -0.36
C ASP A 153 33.21 25.67 0.00
N VAL A 154 32.53 25.08 -0.99
CA VAL A 154 31.80 23.83 -0.81
C VAL A 154 32.78 22.66 -0.75
N GLU A 155 32.87 22.00 0.42
CA GLU A 155 33.78 20.88 0.64
C GLU A 155 33.22 19.53 0.17
N ALA A 156 31.90 19.38 0.14
CA ALA A 156 31.24 18.15 -0.26
C ALA A 156 29.83 18.40 -0.84
N LEU A 157 29.48 17.62 -1.86
CA LEU A 157 28.13 17.54 -2.42
C LEU A 157 27.55 16.15 -2.16
N VAL A 158 26.38 16.09 -1.51
CA VAL A 158 25.68 14.84 -1.22
C VAL A 158 24.37 14.78 -2.01
N CYS A 159 24.29 13.88 -2.98
CA CYS A 159 23.10 13.68 -3.82
C CYS A 159 22.11 12.70 -3.17
N ALA A 160 21.24 13.21 -2.30
CA ALA A 160 20.15 12.42 -1.70
C ALA A 160 18.92 12.31 -2.64
N THR A 161 19.14 11.92 -3.90
CA THR A 161 18.14 11.98 -4.97
C THR A 161 17.29 10.71 -5.14
N GLY A 162 17.50 9.70 -4.29
CA GLY A 162 16.76 8.44 -4.32
C GLY A 162 17.28 7.43 -5.35
N TRP A 163 16.42 6.48 -5.73
CA TRP A 163 16.74 5.35 -6.59
C TRP A 163 15.76 5.27 -7.78
N THR A 164 16.21 4.73 -8.91
CA THR A 164 15.33 4.33 -10.00
C THR A 164 14.52 3.10 -9.59
N LEU A 165 13.24 3.05 -9.95
CA LEU A 165 12.36 1.93 -9.61
C LEU A 165 12.33 0.82 -10.65
N ASN A 166 12.96 1.04 -11.81
CA ASN A 166 13.03 0.03 -12.86
C ASN A 166 13.91 -1.15 -12.40
N PRO A 167 13.48 -2.40 -12.67
CA PRO A 167 14.30 -3.57 -12.39
C PRO A 167 15.68 -3.45 -13.06
N THR A 168 16.76 -3.64 -12.30
CA THR A 168 18.13 -3.67 -12.83
C THR A 168 18.43 -4.99 -13.53
N ILE A 169 17.72 -6.06 -13.15
CA ILE A 169 17.82 -7.38 -13.76
C ILE A 169 16.86 -7.44 -14.94
N LYS A 170 17.41 -7.73 -16.12
CA LYS A 170 16.65 -7.94 -17.36
C LYS A 170 16.41 -9.43 -17.58
N PHE A 171 15.25 -9.76 -18.14
CA PHE A 171 14.85 -11.13 -18.42
C PHE A 171 14.70 -11.31 -19.92
N PHE A 172 15.35 -12.33 -20.47
CA PHE A 172 15.32 -12.61 -21.90
C PHE A 172 14.84 -14.03 -22.18
N ARG A 173 14.09 -14.20 -23.27
CA ARG A 173 13.79 -15.50 -23.88
C ARG A 173 14.13 -15.40 -25.36
N ASP A 174 15.00 -16.28 -25.83
CA ASP A 174 15.45 -16.31 -27.23
C ASP A 174 15.94 -14.95 -27.76
N GLY A 175 16.63 -14.19 -26.90
CA GLY A 175 17.16 -12.85 -27.22
C GLY A 175 16.15 -11.70 -27.10
N VAL A 176 14.89 -11.96 -26.75
CA VAL A 176 13.83 -10.95 -26.61
C VAL A 176 13.60 -10.61 -25.14
N ASP A 177 13.52 -9.32 -24.82
CA ASP A 177 13.16 -8.84 -23.47
C ASP A 177 11.70 -9.23 -23.15
N ILE A 178 11.52 -9.96 -22.04
CA ILE A 178 10.21 -10.46 -21.60
C ILE A 178 9.68 -9.74 -20.36
N ALA A 179 10.17 -8.54 -20.03
CA ALA A 179 9.68 -7.75 -18.90
C ALA A 179 8.16 -7.56 -18.93
N ALA A 180 7.58 -7.26 -20.10
CA ALA A 180 6.14 -7.13 -20.28
C ALA A 180 5.36 -8.43 -19.98
N GLU A 181 5.87 -9.59 -20.45
CA GLU A 181 5.29 -10.91 -20.15
C GLU A 181 5.32 -11.21 -18.64
N LEU A 182 6.38 -10.75 -17.97
CA LEU A 182 6.57 -10.94 -16.54
C LEU A 182 5.82 -9.91 -15.68
N GLY A 183 5.11 -8.97 -16.29
CA GLY A 183 4.39 -7.91 -15.57
C GLY A 183 5.33 -6.91 -14.88
N LEU A 184 6.53 -6.72 -15.40
CA LEU A 184 7.51 -5.75 -14.92
C LEU A 184 7.39 -4.42 -15.70
N PRO A 185 7.83 -3.29 -15.10
CA PRO A 185 7.98 -2.03 -15.83
C PRO A 185 8.85 -2.19 -17.07
N HIS A 186 8.42 -1.66 -18.21
CA HIS A 186 9.08 -1.80 -19.49
C HIS A 186 8.92 -0.53 -20.35
N ALA A 187 9.93 -0.24 -21.17
CA ALA A 187 10.03 1.04 -21.87
C ALA A 187 9.05 1.21 -23.06
N PHE A 188 8.48 0.11 -23.57
CA PHE A 188 7.67 0.13 -24.79
C PHE A 188 6.56 -0.92 -24.74
N GLY A 189 5.31 -0.48 -24.74
CA GLY A 189 4.14 -1.32 -24.87
C GLY A 189 2.92 -0.44 -25.14
N LYS A 190 1.94 -0.93 -25.87
CA LYS A 190 0.59 -0.35 -25.87
C LYS A 190 -0.32 -1.39 -25.27
N MET A 191 -1.16 -0.98 -24.32
CA MET A 191 -2.22 -1.84 -23.81
C MET A 191 -3.09 -2.32 -24.98
N ASP A 192 -3.30 -3.63 -25.07
CA ASP A 192 -4.27 -4.20 -26.00
C ASP A 192 -5.71 -3.89 -25.53
N GLU A 193 -6.71 -4.15 -26.38
CA GLU A 193 -8.11 -3.84 -26.06
C GLU A 193 -8.63 -4.66 -24.85
N GLU A 194 -8.08 -5.85 -24.61
CA GLU A 194 -8.44 -6.66 -23.44
C GLU A 194 -7.91 -6.01 -22.16
N GLU A 195 -6.65 -5.60 -22.15
CA GLU A 195 -6.00 -4.92 -21.02
C GLU A 195 -6.69 -3.59 -20.73
N LYS A 196 -7.03 -2.79 -21.77
CA LYS A 196 -7.83 -1.56 -21.60
C LYS A 196 -9.18 -1.84 -20.93
N ALA A 197 -9.89 -2.89 -21.35
CA ALA A 197 -11.16 -3.26 -20.75
C ALA A 197 -11.00 -3.71 -19.28
N LEU A 198 -9.93 -4.44 -18.96
CA LEU A 198 -9.61 -4.84 -17.58
C LEU A 198 -9.24 -3.64 -16.71
N VAL A 199 -8.47 -2.68 -17.24
CA VAL A 199 -8.13 -1.42 -16.57
C VAL A 199 -9.39 -0.59 -16.28
N ALA A 200 -10.23 -0.35 -17.28
CA ALA A 200 -11.48 0.38 -17.11
C ALA A 200 -12.40 -0.28 -16.07
N ARG A 201 -12.49 -1.61 -16.09
CA ARG A 201 -13.22 -2.38 -15.09
C ARG A 201 -12.62 -2.21 -13.69
N ALA A 202 -11.30 -2.30 -13.55
CA ALA A 202 -10.60 -2.13 -12.28
C ALA A 202 -10.83 -0.72 -11.70
N ASP A 203 -10.67 0.32 -12.52
CA ASP A 203 -10.87 1.71 -12.10
C ASP A 203 -12.32 1.95 -11.64
N ALA A 204 -13.31 1.44 -12.39
CA ALA A 204 -14.71 1.52 -12.01
C ALA A 204 -14.99 0.80 -10.68
N GLU A 205 -14.38 -0.36 -10.45
CA GLU A 205 -14.50 -1.11 -9.19
C GLU A 205 -13.88 -0.34 -8.02
N ILE A 206 -12.67 0.19 -8.18
CA ILE A 206 -11.97 1.00 -7.17
C ILE A 206 -12.78 2.24 -6.80
N LEU A 207 -13.24 3.00 -7.79
CA LEU A 207 -13.97 4.26 -7.55
C LEU A 207 -15.39 4.03 -7.03
N LYS A 208 -15.98 2.85 -7.28
CA LYS A 208 -17.23 2.42 -6.65
C LYS A 208 -17.00 2.02 -5.20
N ALA A 209 -15.92 1.30 -4.92
CA ALA A 209 -15.59 0.85 -3.58
C ALA A 209 -15.16 2.02 -2.68
N MET A 210 -14.41 2.99 -3.23
CA MET A 210 -13.84 4.13 -2.52
C MET A 210 -14.04 5.46 -3.28
N PRO A 211 -15.27 6.02 -3.27
CA PRO A 211 -15.62 7.25 -3.99
C PRO A 211 -14.73 8.47 -3.72
N ARG A 212 -14.15 8.57 -2.52
CA ARG A 212 -13.24 9.67 -2.14
C ARG A 212 -12.02 9.78 -3.06
N LEU A 213 -11.61 8.69 -3.70
CA LEU A 213 -10.50 8.66 -4.65
C LEU A 213 -10.81 9.37 -5.98
N LYS A 214 -12.08 9.68 -6.28
CA LYS A 214 -12.41 10.53 -7.44
C LYS A 214 -11.87 11.96 -7.30
N ALA A 215 -11.80 12.46 -6.07
CA ALA A 215 -11.25 13.78 -5.76
C ALA A 215 -9.72 13.70 -5.62
N GLN A 216 -9.06 13.52 -6.76
CA GLN A 216 -7.59 13.45 -6.87
C GLN A 216 -6.92 14.77 -6.46
N PRO A 217 -5.71 14.71 -5.87
CA PRO A 217 -5.00 15.90 -5.43
C PRO A 217 -4.36 16.65 -6.60
N ALA A 218 -4.13 17.96 -6.41
CA ALA A 218 -3.26 18.73 -7.30
C ALA A 218 -1.82 18.14 -7.29
N PRO A 219 -1.04 18.33 -8.38
CA PRO A 219 0.35 17.88 -8.42
C PRO A 219 1.20 18.53 -7.32
N ALA A 220 2.22 17.79 -6.84
CA ALA A 220 3.15 18.28 -5.83
C ALA A 220 3.98 19.46 -6.37
N ARG A 221 3.89 20.62 -5.71
CA ARG A 221 4.55 21.86 -6.17
C ARG A 221 4.97 22.75 -4.99
N PRO A 222 6.05 23.54 -5.16
CA PRO A 222 6.46 24.50 -4.14
C PRO A 222 5.39 25.58 -3.91
N PRO A 223 5.38 26.24 -2.73
CA PRO A 223 4.32 27.18 -2.34
C PRO A 223 4.00 28.26 -3.38
N TYR A 224 5.01 28.84 -4.02
CA TYR A 224 4.84 29.92 -4.99
C TYR A 224 4.21 29.46 -6.33
N LEU A 225 4.08 28.14 -6.57
CA LEU A 225 3.40 27.58 -7.74
C LEU A 225 2.03 26.97 -7.42
N GLN A 226 1.62 26.94 -6.14
CA GLN A 226 0.37 26.27 -5.74
C GLN A 226 -0.89 26.95 -6.32
N GLN A 227 -0.84 28.25 -6.59
CA GLN A 227 -1.94 29.02 -7.18
C GLN A 227 -1.87 29.10 -8.71
N THR A 228 -0.80 28.60 -9.32
CA THR A 228 -0.66 28.62 -10.77
C THR A 228 -1.51 27.52 -11.42
N PRO A 229 -2.15 27.79 -12.58
CA PRO A 229 -2.88 26.75 -13.31
C PRO A 229 -2.02 25.51 -13.56
N TYR A 230 -2.69 24.37 -13.65
CA TYR A 230 -2.06 23.10 -13.99
C TYR A 230 -2.94 22.27 -14.88
N GLU A 231 -2.29 21.45 -15.70
CA GLU A 231 -2.95 20.39 -16.44
C GLU A 231 -3.38 19.30 -15.45
N VAL A 232 -4.69 19.10 -15.35
CA VAL A 232 -5.27 17.99 -14.60
C VAL A 232 -5.06 16.74 -15.44
N LYS A 233 -4.24 15.82 -14.93
CA LYS A 233 -4.11 14.48 -15.51
C LYS A 233 -5.17 13.58 -14.89
N ASP A 234 -5.98 12.94 -15.71
CA ASP A 234 -6.89 11.89 -15.24
C ASP A 234 -6.08 10.60 -15.03
N PRO A 235 -6.02 10.02 -13.83
CA PRO A 235 -5.38 8.73 -13.62
C PRO A 235 -5.93 7.63 -14.53
N ALA A 236 -7.18 7.72 -14.97
CA ALA A 236 -7.78 6.77 -15.91
C ALA A 236 -7.05 6.75 -17.28
N GLU A 237 -6.40 7.84 -17.67
CA GLU A 237 -5.62 7.94 -18.91
C GLU A 237 -4.19 7.42 -18.77
N GLU A 238 -3.70 7.23 -17.54
CA GLU A 238 -2.36 6.70 -17.31
C GLU A 238 -2.29 5.23 -17.72
N THR A 239 -1.28 4.90 -18.51
CA THR A 239 -0.97 3.55 -18.95
C THR A 239 -0.30 2.75 -17.82
N MET A 240 -0.05 1.46 -18.08
CA MET A 240 0.56 0.56 -17.10
C MET A 240 1.95 0.06 -17.52
N GLU A 241 2.60 0.71 -18.50
CA GLU A 241 3.92 0.27 -18.99
C GLU A 241 5.00 0.40 -17.91
N GLU A 242 4.93 1.42 -17.07
CA GLU A 242 5.87 1.64 -15.97
C GLU A 242 5.45 0.95 -14.65
N THR A 243 4.40 0.12 -14.67
CA THR A 243 3.79 -0.43 -13.45
C THR A 243 4.09 -1.92 -13.25
N PHE A 244 4.40 -2.31 -12.02
CA PHE A 244 4.44 -3.72 -11.62
C PHE A 244 3.03 -4.32 -11.59
N LYS A 245 2.77 -5.26 -12.49
CA LYS A 245 1.50 -6.02 -12.64
C LYS A 245 1.66 -7.44 -12.09
N LEU A 246 1.95 -7.54 -10.80
CA LEU A 246 2.25 -8.81 -10.13
C LEU A 246 1.12 -9.25 -9.20
N TYR A 247 0.75 -10.54 -9.28
CA TYR A 247 -0.22 -11.14 -8.39
C TYR A 247 0.31 -11.21 -6.96
N ARG A 248 -0.48 -10.70 -6.02
CA ARG A 248 -0.06 -10.48 -4.61
C ARG A 248 1.27 -9.73 -4.50
N PHE A 249 1.56 -8.86 -5.47
CA PHE A 249 2.79 -8.08 -5.55
C PHE A 249 4.06 -8.90 -5.71
N MET A 250 3.95 -10.17 -6.13
CA MET A 250 5.10 -11.07 -6.26
C MET A 250 5.13 -11.90 -7.54
N VAL A 251 4.01 -12.48 -7.93
CA VAL A 251 4.00 -13.52 -8.97
C VAL A 251 3.61 -12.93 -10.32
N PRO A 252 4.40 -13.11 -11.37
CA PRO A 252 3.97 -12.80 -12.73
C PRO A 252 2.71 -13.59 -13.11
N PRO A 253 1.64 -12.97 -13.61
CA PRO A 253 0.44 -13.69 -14.05
C PRO A 253 0.74 -14.82 -15.04
N SER A 254 1.74 -14.64 -15.90
CA SER A 254 2.22 -15.64 -16.87
C SER A 254 2.87 -16.89 -16.24
N LYS A 255 3.22 -16.85 -14.95
CA LYS A 255 3.86 -17.96 -14.20
C LYS A 255 2.97 -18.57 -13.13
N ILE A 256 1.69 -18.17 -13.07
CA ILE A 256 0.73 -18.70 -12.10
C ILE A 256 0.54 -20.21 -12.24
N ALA A 257 0.58 -20.75 -13.46
CA ALA A 257 0.38 -22.17 -13.72
C ALA A 257 1.66 -22.98 -13.53
N THR A 258 2.82 -22.44 -13.94
CA THR A 258 4.10 -23.16 -13.89
C THR A 258 4.76 -23.13 -12.52
N ARG A 259 4.48 -22.10 -11.71
CA ARG A 259 5.12 -21.88 -10.40
C ARG A 259 6.64 -21.82 -10.47
N THR A 260 7.21 -21.20 -11.50
CA THR A 260 8.67 -21.25 -11.72
C THR A 260 9.41 -19.97 -11.38
N LEU A 261 8.70 -18.86 -11.16
CA LEU A 261 9.31 -17.55 -10.92
C LEU A 261 8.39 -16.66 -10.09
N ALA A 262 8.98 -15.89 -9.18
CA ALA A 262 8.34 -14.83 -8.42
C ALA A 262 9.36 -13.77 -8.01
N PHE A 263 8.89 -12.58 -7.66
CA PHE A 263 9.68 -11.44 -7.21
C PHE A 263 9.25 -11.03 -5.80
N SER A 264 10.10 -11.21 -4.79
CA SER A 264 9.81 -10.74 -3.43
C SER A 264 10.44 -9.37 -3.19
N GLY A 265 9.81 -8.56 -2.33
CA GLY A 265 10.32 -7.24 -1.95
C GLY A 265 10.13 -6.15 -3.01
N MET A 266 9.32 -6.39 -4.04
CA MET A 266 8.93 -5.36 -5.03
C MET A 266 7.85 -4.42 -4.47
N THR A 267 7.99 -3.97 -3.23
CA THR A 267 7.02 -3.14 -2.51
C THR A 267 7.71 -1.98 -1.80
N ARG A 268 6.98 -0.89 -1.61
CA ARG A 268 7.34 0.21 -0.70
C ARG A 268 6.40 0.12 0.49
N ASP A 269 6.95 0.03 1.69
CA ASP A 269 6.13 -0.21 2.87
C ASP A 269 6.75 0.31 4.17
N VAL A 270 6.01 0.18 5.26
CA VAL A 270 6.39 0.60 6.61
C VAL A 270 6.76 -0.55 7.55
N SER A 271 6.85 -1.78 7.02
CA SER A 271 7.23 -2.95 7.81
C SER A 271 7.84 -4.07 6.96
N ALA A 272 8.99 -3.77 6.36
CA ALA A 272 9.68 -4.68 5.45
C ALA A 272 9.95 -6.07 6.05
N PRO A 273 10.35 -6.22 7.34
CA PRO A 273 10.58 -7.54 7.92
C PRO A 273 9.32 -8.42 7.96
N MET A 274 8.17 -7.84 8.33
CA MET A 274 6.93 -8.61 8.39
C MET A 274 6.43 -8.97 6.99
N ILE A 275 6.55 -8.04 6.02
CA ILE A 275 6.20 -8.31 4.62
C ILE A 275 7.06 -9.43 4.07
N ALA A 276 8.38 -9.39 4.30
CA ALA A 276 9.30 -10.43 3.85
C ALA A 276 8.95 -11.81 4.43
N GLU A 277 8.59 -11.88 5.72
CA GLU A 277 8.17 -13.13 6.37
C GLU A 277 6.91 -13.73 5.73
N VAL A 278 5.84 -12.93 5.61
CA VAL A 278 4.57 -13.39 5.03
C VAL A 278 4.72 -13.73 3.54
N GLN A 279 5.44 -12.90 2.78
CA GLN A 279 5.75 -13.17 1.37
C GLN A 279 6.55 -14.47 1.20
N SER A 280 7.57 -14.70 2.02
CA SER A 280 8.41 -15.91 1.93
C SER A 280 7.62 -17.18 2.19
N LEU A 281 6.75 -17.18 3.21
CA LEU A 281 5.86 -18.31 3.50
C LEU A 281 4.86 -18.54 2.36
N TRP A 282 4.22 -17.46 1.88
CA TRP A 282 3.26 -17.56 0.77
C TRP A 282 3.93 -18.10 -0.50
N LEU A 283 5.14 -17.62 -0.83
CA LEU A 283 5.91 -18.10 -1.97
C LEU A 283 6.34 -19.56 -1.80
N SER A 284 6.71 -19.99 -0.59
CA SER A 284 7.02 -21.39 -0.31
C SER A 284 5.82 -22.30 -0.61
N ALA A 285 4.62 -21.87 -0.23
CA ALA A 285 3.38 -22.57 -0.56
C ALA A 285 3.08 -22.51 -2.07
N PHE A 286 3.29 -21.37 -2.72
CA PHE A 286 3.11 -21.19 -4.17
C PHE A 286 3.98 -22.16 -4.98
N PHE A 287 5.29 -22.20 -4.71
CA PHE A 287 6.23 -23.09 -5.39
C PHE A 287 5.93 -24.57 -5.14
N SER A 288 5.31 -24.89 -4.00
CA SER A 288 4.95 -26.25 -3.63
C SER A 288 3.56 -26.69 -4.13
N HIS A 289 2.84 -25.84 -4.89
CA HIS A 289 1.45 -26.08 -5.28
C HIS A 289 0.49 -26.27 -4.09
N GLN A 290 0.72 -25.51 -3.01
CA GLN A 290 -0.01 -25.61 -1.74
C GLN A 290 -0.86 -24.38 -1.45
N ILE A 291 -1.26 -23.63 -2.49
CA ILE A 291 -2.23 -22.54 -2.38
C ILE A 291 -3.56 -23.04 -2.94
N PRO A 292 -4.52 -23.42 -2.09
CA PRO A 292 -5.79 -24.03 -2.48
C PRO A 292 -6.59 -23.23 -3.51
N SER A 293 -6.60 -21.91 -3.37
CA SER A 293 -7.35 -21.02 -4.27
C SER A 293 -6.77 -20.99 -5.68
N LEU A 294 -5.56 -21.51 -5.88
CA LEU A 294 -4.86 -21.54 -7.17
C LEU A 294 -4.76 -22.96 -7.74
N GLU A 295 -5.46 -23.93 -7.14
CA GLU A 295 -5.55 -25.31 -7.64
C GLU A 295 -6.94 -25.57 -8.25
N PRO A 296 -7.04 -26.36 -9.33
CA PRO A 296 -8.33 -26.74 -9.89
C PRO A 296 -9.14 -27.55 -8.88
N SER A 297 -10.31 -27.07 -8.48
CA SER A 297 -11.24 -27.87 -7.68
C SER A 297 -11.77 -29.03 -8.52
N LEU A 298 -11.63 -30.27 -8.03
CA LEU A 298 -12.30 -31.43 -8.63
C LEU A 298 -13.81 -31.34 -8.37
N PRO A 299 -14.68 -31.65 -9.35
CA PRO A 299 -16.11 -31.72 -9.14
C PRO A 299 -16.46 -32.73 -8.04
N SER A 300 -17.32 -32.35 -7.09
CA SER A 300 -17.75 -33.21 -5.98
C SER A 300 -18.39 -34.54 -6.42
N SER A 301 -18.87 -34.64 -7.67
CA SER A 301 -19.45 -35.86 -8.24
C SER A 301 -18.44 -36.96 -8.54
N LEU A 302 -17.14 -36.65 -8.60
CA LEU A 302 -16.06 -37.62 -8.85
C LEU A 302 -15.40 -38.13 -7.57
N VAL A 303 -15.72 -37.54 -6.41
CA VAL A 303 -15.16 -37.93 -5.10
C VAL A 303 -15.98 -39.06 -4.44
N THR A 304 -17.23 -39.25 -4.85
CA THR A 304 -18.16 -40.23 -4.27
C THR A 304 -18.21 -41.57 -5.02
N SER A 305 -17.56 -41.72 -6.18
CA SER A 305 -17.45 -43.02 -6.84
C SER A 305 -16.30 -43.82 -6.23
N SER A 306 -16.64 -44.89 -5.50
CA SER A 306 -15.66 -45.92 -5.13
C SER A 306 -14.91 -46.41 -6.38
N PRO A 307 -13.61 -46.76 -6.27
CA PRO A 307 -12.78 -47.10 -7.42
C PRO A 307 -13.28 -48.41 -8.06
N LYS A 308 -14.11 -48.30 -9.09
CA LYS A 308 -14.30 -49.38 -10.07
C LYS A 308 -13.25 -49.21 -11.15
N SER A 309 -12.52 -50.28 -11.43
CA SER A 309 -11.26 -50.34 -12.20
C SER A 309 -11.40 -50.11 -13.71
N SER A 310 -12.31 -49.25 -14.16
CA SER A 310 -12.42 -48.88 -15.58
C SER A 310 -13.08 -47.51 -15.73
N SER A 311 -12.34 -46.46 -15.42
CA SER A 311 -12.71 -45.11 -15.88
C SER A 311 -12.70 -45.11 -17.42
N THR A 312 -13.81 -44.70 -18.03
CA THR A 312 -13.93 -44.68 -19.49
C THR A 312 -13.11 -43.54 -20.08
N ALA A 313 -12.64 -43.67 -21.33
CA ALA A 313 -11.89 -42.62 -22.02
C ALA A 313 -12.66 -41.27 -22.08
N ILE A 314 -14.00 -41.32 -22.03
CA ILE A 314 -14.89 -40.15 -21.99
C ILE A 314 -14.79 -39.43 -20.64
N GLU A 315 -14.86 -40.15 -19.51
CA GLU A 315 -14.70 -39.56 -18.17
C GLU A 315 -13.33 -38.91 -17.96
N GLN A 316 -12.27 -39.52 -18.54
CA GLN A 316 -10.93 -38.95 -18.50
C GLN A 316 -10.84 -37.66 -19.33
N ALA A 317 -11.45 -37.65 -20.52
CA ALA A 317 -11.51 -36.45 -21.37
C ALA A 317 -12.29 -35.31 -20.69
N ASP A 318 -13.42 -35.60 -20.06
CA ASP A 318 -14.23 -34.62 -19.33
C ASP A 318 -13.47 -34.03 -18.13
N THR A 319 -12.76 -34.88 -17.37
CA THR A 319 -11.92 -34.45 -16.24
C THR A 319 -10.80 -33.51 -16.69
N VAL A 320 -10.13 -33.85 -17.80
CA VAL A 320 -9.06 -33.00 -18.38
C VAL A 320 -9.63 -31.67 -18.88
N MET A 321 -10.79 -31.68 -19.51
CA MET A 321 -11.47 -30.47 -19.99
C MET A 321 -11.88 -29.54 -18.84
N HIS A 322 -12.48 -30.08 -17.77
CA HIS A 322 -12.82 -29.30 -16.57
C HIS A 322 -11.58 -28.71 -15.90
N ALA A 323 -10.49 -29.47 -15.76
CA ALA A 323 -9.25 -28.97 -15.20
C ALA A 323 -8.65 -27.84 -16.06
N LYS A 324 -8.74 -27.94 -17.40
CA LYS A 324 -8.28 -26.88 -18.31
C LYS A 324 -9.12 -25.61 -18.16
N GLN A 325 -10.44 -25.72 -18.06
CA GLN A 325 -11.35 -24.59 -17.83
C GLN A 325 -11.08 -23.93 -16.48
N ALA A 326 -10.94 -24.71 -15.40
CA ALA A 326 -10.62 -24.19 -14.07
C ALA A 326 -9.29 -23.45 -14.06
N ARG A 327 -8.25 -23.99 -14.72
CA ARG A 327 -6.96 -23.29 -14.88
C ARG A 327 -7.09 -21.98 -15.65
N ALA A 328 -7.88 -21.94 -16.73
CA ALA A 328 -8.13 -20.72 -17.48
C ALA A 328 -8.85 -19.65 -16.63
N GLN A 329 -9.83 -20.05 -15.81
CA GLN A 329 -10.51 -19.16 -14.87
C GLN A 329 -9.56 -18.62 -13.80
N ILE A 330 -8.69 -19.46 -13.24
CA ILE A 330 -7.66 -19.04 -12.28
C ILE A 330 -6.73 -18.01 -12.92
N SER A 331 -6.23 -18.28 -14.13
CA SER A 331 -5.36 -17.35 -14.86
C SER A 331 -6.04 -16.02 -15.15
N ALA A 332 -7.31 -16.03 -15.59
CA ALA A 332 -8.07 -14.82 -15.86
C ALA A 332 -8.29 -13.97 -14.59
N ARG A 333 -8.65 -14.62 -13.46
CA ARG A 333 -8.78 -13.95 -12.16
C ARG A 333 -7.46 -13.34 -11.73
N VAL A 334 -6.36 -14.09 -11.83
CA VAL A 334 -5.02 -13.65 -11.42
C VAL A 334 -4.54 -12.46 -12.25
N LYS A 335 -4.76 -12.49 -13.57
CA LYS A 335 -4.49 -11.35 -14.47
C LYS A 335 -5.29 -10.12 -14.01
N TYR A 336 -6.60 -10.28 -13.77
CA TYR A 336 -7.45 -9.19 -13.34
C TYR A 336 -7.06 -8.62 -11.97
N GLU A 337 -6.83 -9.45 -10.95
CA GLU A 337 -6.44 -9.00 -9.62
C GLU A 337 -5.09 -8.26 -9.63
N SER A 338 -4.15 -8.69 -10.49
CA SER A 338 -2.87 -8.01 -10.67
C SER A 338 -3.05 -6.60 -11.23
N ILE A 339 -3.95 -6.44 -12.20
CA ILE A 339 -4.31 -5.12 -12.75
C ILE A 339 -5.05 -4.29 -11.70
N LEU A 340 -6.05 -4.86 -11.02
CA LEU A 340 -6.83 -4.19 -9.99
C LEU A 340 -5.94 -3.63 -8.87
N HIS A 341 -5.00 -4.41 -8.36
CA HIS A 341 -4.12 -3.99 -7.28
C HIS A 341 -3.11 -2.93 -7.74
N ALA A 342 -2.58 -3.04 -8.95
CA ALA A 342 -1.70 -2.04 -9.55
C ALA A 342 -2.42 -0.70 -9.76
N ARG A 343 -3.63 -0.73 -10.36
CA ARG A 343 -4.48 0.46 -10.54
C ARG A 343 -4.89 1.08 -9.22
N TYR A 344 -5.18 0.27 -8.20
CA TYR A 344 -5.45 0.78 -6.86
C TYR A 344 -4.29 1.62 -6.32
N GLY A 345 -3.04 1.19 -6.51
CA GLY A 345 -1.86 1.96 -6.13
C GLY A 345 -1.85 3.34 -6.77
N LEU A 346 -2.11 3.43 -8.07
CA LEU A 346 -2.21 4.69 -8.80
C LEU A 346 -3.26 5.62 -8.20
N TRP A 347 -4.51 5.15 -8.04
CA TRP A 347 -5.61 5.97 -7.50
C TRP A 347 -5.41 6.37 -6.05
N ARG A 348 -4.83 5.49 -5.24
CA ARG A 348 -4.66 5.68 -3.80
C ARG A 348 -3.46 6.55 -3.46
N TYR A 349 -2.34 6.37 -4.17
CA TYR A 349 -1.06 6.98 -3.84
C TYR A 349 -0.42 7.72 -5.04
N PRO A 350 -1.13 8.67 -5.68
CA PRO A 350 -0.63 9.43 -6.84
C PRO A 350 0.57 10.32 -6.47
N HIS A 351 0.69 10.64 -5.20
CA HIS A 351 1.78 11.43 -4.64
C HIS A 351 2.90 10.54 -4.08
N GLY A 352 2.68 9.25 -3.92
CA GLY A 352 3.68 8.24 -3.53
C GLY A 352 4.36 7.63 -4.75
N PHE A 353 4.48 6.31 -4.74
CA PHE A 353 5.00 5.50 -5.85
C PHE A 353 3.95 4.51 -6.40
N GLY A 354 2.68 4.67 -6.01
CA GLY A 354 1.61 3.72 -6.34
C GLY A 354 1.35 3.52 -7.83
N ALA A 355 1.68 4.49 -8.67
CA ALA A 355 1.61 4.38 -10.14
C ALA A 355 2.62 3.37 -10.71
N VAL A 356 3.75 3.17 -10.01
CA VAL A 356 4.86 2.35 -10.48
C VAL A 356 4.86 1.02 -9.74
N MET A 357 4.84 1.05 -8.42
CA MET A 357 4.97 -0.14 -7.58
C MET A 357 3.99 -0.09 -6.40
N PRO A 358 3.71 -1.23 -5.76
CA PRO A 358 2.86 -1.30 -4.58
C PRO A 358 3.45 -0.45 -3.46
N ASP A 359 2.81 0.70 -3.20
CA ASP A 359 3.14 1.62 -2.12
C ASP A 359 2.12 1.40 -1.01
N ILE A 360 2.53 0.81 0.11
CA ILE A 360 1.63 0.21 1.09
C ILE A 360 1.86 0.89 2.44
N PHE A 361 0.82 1.50 3.00
CA PHE A 361 0.92 2.20 4.29
C PHE A 361 0.03 1.58 5.37
N TYR A 362 -1.29 1.84 5.36
CA TYR A 362 -2.23 1.19 6.29
C TYR A 362 -2.72 -0.16 5.77
N ASP A 363 -2.63 -0.38 4.46
CA ASP A 363 -3.29 -1.47 3.75
C ASP A 363 -2.52 -2.80 3.86
N PHE A 364 -1.36 -2.80 4.54
CA PHE A 364 -0.55 -4.00 4.73
C PHE A 364 -1.19 -5.00 5.72
N VAL A 365 -1.94 -4.54 6.74
CA VAL A 365 -2.60 -5.48 7.68
C VAL A 365 -3.66 -6.30 6.92
N PRO A 366 -4.60 -5.69 6.17
CA PRO A 366 -5.52 -6.46 5.33
C PRO A 366 -4.81 -7.31 4.26
N LEU A 367 -3.66 -6.85 3.74
CA LEU A 367 -2.86 -7.66 2.81
C LEU A 367 -2.33 -8.94 3.48
N PHE A 368 -1.88 -8.87 4.72
CA PHE A 368 -1.47 -10.05 5.47
C PHE A 368 -2.65 -10.97 5.72
N ASP A 369 -3.82 -10.43 6.09
CA ASP A 369 -5.01 -11.24 6.26
C ASP A 369 -5.39 -11.98 4.96
N LEU A 370 -5.31 -11.29 3.82
CA LEU A 370 -5.53 -11.87 2.50
C LEU A 370 -4.54 -13.02 2.22
N MET A 371 -3.25 -12.77 2.37
CA MET A 371 -2.23 -13.77 2.03
C MET A 371 -2.25 -14.97 2.99
N ILE A 372 -2.46 -14.73 4.28
CA ILE A 372 -2.47 -15.78 5.31
C ILE A 372 -3.75 -16.62 5.21
N SER A 373 -4.89 -16.01 4.89
CA SER A 373 -6.14 -16.75 4.66
C SER A 373 -6.07 -17.62 3.40
N GLU A 374 -5.34 -17.19 2.36
CA GLU A 374 -5.06 -18.03 1.18
C GLU A 374 -4.24 -19.28 1.52
N LEU A 375 -3.45 -19.24 2.60
CA LEU A 375 -2.74 -20.41 3.13
C LEU A 375 -3.63 -21.32 3.99
N GLY A 376 -4.88 -20.92 4.27
CA GLY A 376 -5.81 -21.65 5.15
C GLY A 376 -5.60 -21.41 6.65
N LEU A 377 -4.75 -20.44 7.01
CA LEU A 377 -4.40 -20.12 8.39
C LEU A 377 -5.30 -19.00 8.96
N ARG A 378 -5.39 -18.91 10.28
CA ARG A 378 -6.28 -17.97 10.99
C ARG A 378 -5.81 -16.52 10.90
N SER A 379 -6.19 -15.74 9.90
CA SER A 379 -5.65 -14.38 9.66
C SER A 379 -5.52 -13.49 10.91
N TRP A 380 -6.51 -13.50 11.81
CA TRP A 380 -6.49 -12.81 13.10
C TRP A 380 -5.44 -13.39 14.07
N ARG A 381 -4.55 -12.57 14.63
CA ARG A 381 -3.31 -13.03 15.31
C ARG A 381 -3.28 -12.85 16.83
N LYS A 382 -4.30 -12.23 17.41
CA LYS A 382 -4.39 -11.87 18.82
C LYS A 382 -5.46 -12.71 19.54
N GLY A 383 -5.40 -12.71 20.87
CA GLY A 383 -6.26 -13.57 21.70
C GLY A 383 -7.69 -13.05 21.93
N SER A 384 -8.00 -11.81 21.52
CA SER A 384 -9.33 -11.22 21.69
C SER A 384 -9.62 -10.16 20.64
N LEU A 385 -10.90 -9.98 20.28
CA LEU A 385 -11.33 -9.02 19.25
C LEU A 385 -10.90 -7.57 19.58
N MET A 386 -10.97 -7.16 20.85
CA MET A 386 -10.52 -5.82 21.25
C MET A 386 -9.03 -5.62 20.97
N LYS A 387 -8.20 -6.64 21.18
CA LYS A 387 -6.78 -6.58 20.85
C LYS A 387 -6.57 -6.56 19.33
N GLU A 388 -7.33 -7.36 18.57
CA GLU A 388 -7.28 -7.35 17.08
C GLU A 388 -7.55 -5.97 16.50
N ILE A 389 -8.55 -5.26 17.05
CA ILE A 389 -9.00 -3.99 16.49
C ILE A 389 -8.11 -2.82 16.94
N PHE A 390 -7.76 -2.76 18.23
CA PHE A 390 -7.22 -1.54 18.84
C PHE A 390 -5.75 -1.61 19.26
N THR A 391 -5.06 -2.73 19.03
CA THR A 391 -3.61 -2.83 19.29
C THR A 391 -2.83 -3.05 18.01
N GLY A 392 -1.64 -2.45 17.92
CA GLY A 392 -0.78 -2.59 16.75
C GLY A 392 -0.31 -4.03 16.54
N TYR A 393 -0.30 -4.47 15.29
CA TYR A 393 0.34 -5.71 14.86
C TYR A 393 1.86 -5.51 14.80
N MET A 394 2.59 -6.47 15.35
CA MET A 394 4.06 -6.48 15.47
C MET A 394 4.60 -7.85 15.05
N PRO A 395 5.90 -7.99 14.75
CA PRO A 395 6.49 -9.28 14.37
C PRO A 395 6.15 -10.43 15.33
N ARG A 396 6.11 -10.15 16.65
CA ARG A 396 5.73 -11.13 17.68
C ARG A 396 4.32 -11.72 17.52
N ASP A 397 3.39 -11.00 16.88
CA ASP A 397 2.02 -11.51 16.66
C ASP A 397 2.01 -12.58 15.54
N TYR A 398 3.04 -12.64 14.71
CA TYR A 398 3.23 -13.63 13.64
C TYR A 398 4.28 -14.70 13.99
N ALA A 399 4.84 -14.67 15.20
CA ALA A 399 5.82 -15.66 15.65
C ALA A 399 5.24 -17.08 15.60
N GLY A 400 5.95 -18.00 14.96
CA GLY A 400 5.52 -19.40 14.78
C GLY A 400 4.58 -19.64 13.60
N LEU A 401 4.31 -18.63 12.75
CA LEU A 401 3.42 -18.77 11.59
C LEU A 401 3.87 -19.88 10.62
N VAL A 402 5.18 -20.05 10.42
CA VAL A 402 5.73 -21.12 9.59
C VAL A 402 5.46 -22.50 10.21
N ASP A 403 5.67 -22.65 11.52
CA ASP A 403 5.41 -23.91 12.23
C ASP A 403 3.92 -24.26 12.21
N GLU A 404 3.04 -23.26 12.41
CA GLU A 404 1.58 -23.41 12.28
C GLU A 404 1.21 -23.98 10.89
N TRP A 405 1.79 -23.41 9.83
CA TRP A 405 1.57 -23.88 8.47
C TRP A 405 2.06 -25.31 8.24
N VAL A 406 3.30 -25.61 8.64
CA VAL A 406 3.89 -26.95 8.51
C VAL A 406 3.05 -27.99 9.25
N GLU A 407 2.60 -27.69 10.46
CA GLU A 407 1.79 -28.59 11.26
C GLU A 407 0.39 -28.80 10.66
N MET A 408 -0.26 -27.74 10.17
CA MET A 408 -1.52 -27.85 9.43
C MET A 408 -1.37 -28.78 8.22
N ARG A 409 -0.26 -28.67 7.48
CA ARG A 409 0.03 -29.54 6.32
C ARG A 409 0.26 -30.99 6.72
N LYS A 410 1.01 -31.25 7.81
CA LYS A 410 1.22 -32.62 8.33
C LYS A 410 -0.09 -33.30 8.70
N ARG A 411 -1.07 -32.55 9.22
CA ARG A 411 -2.38 -33.08 9.64
C ARG A 411 -3.37 -33.30 8.49
N GLY A 412 -3.02 -32.90 7.26
CA GLY A 412 -3.93 -33.00 6.10
C GLY A 412 -5.20 -32.16 6.23
N LEU A 413 -5.22 -31.15 7.12
CA LEU A 413 -6.40 -30.32 7.35
C LEU A 413 -6.65 -29.42 6.13
N SER A 414 -7.90 -29.42 5.65
CA SER A 414 -8.31 -28.55 4.55
C SER A 414 -8.60 -27.12 5.07
N PRO A 415 -8.30 -26.08 4.29
CA PRO A 415 -8.59 -24.67 4.61
C PRO A 415 -10.06 -24.35 4.90
N SER A 416 -10.99 -25.24 4.54
CA SER A 416 -12.43 -24.97 4.50
C SER A 416 -13.12 -24.98 5.87
N GLU A 417 -12.52 -25.60 6.88
CA GLU A 417 -13.10 -25.72 8.22
C GLU A 417 -12.75 -24.52 9.11
N SER A 418 -11.56 -23.93 8.93
CA SER A 418 -11.11 -22.73 9.65
C SER A 418 -11.91 -21.47 9.26
N ALA A 419 -12.21 -21.29 7.97
CA ALA A 419 -12.94 -20.12 7.46
C ALA A 419 -14.41 -20.03 7.92
N LYS A 420 -15.11 -21.17 8.11
CA LYS A 420 -16.52 -21.19 8.54
C LYS A 420 -16.72 -20.84 10.02
N VAL A 421 -15.71 -21.08 10.86
CA VAL A 421 -15.73 -20.73 12.29
C VAL A 421 -15.56 -19.22 12.50
N GLU A 422 -14.81 -18.56 11.62
CA GLU A 422 -14.48 -17.13 11.72
C GLU A 422 -15.68 -16.24 11.35
N SER A 423 -16.38 -16.53 10.23
CA SER A 423 -17.56 -15.78 9.80
C SER A 423 -18.71 -15.77 10.82
N ARG A 424 -18.87 -16.85 11.61
CA ARG A 424 -19.88 -16.93 12.68
C ARG A 424 -19.52 -16.16 13.95
N ARG A 425 -18.22 -15.92 14.22
CA ARG A 425 -17.76 -15.11 15.37
C ARG A 425 -17.77 -13.60 15.07
N VAL A 426 -17.55 -13.23 13.81
CA VAL A 426 -17.50 -11.82 13.36
C VAL A 426 -18.86 -11.11 13.52
N LEU A 427 -19.97 -11.75 13.14
CA LEU A 427 -21.26 -11.03 13.07
C LEU A 427 -21.85 -10.64 14.43
N LEU A 428 -21.56 -11.40 15.49
CA LEU A 428 -22.13 -11.19 16.83
C LEU A 428 -21.27 -10.29 17.74
N THR A 429 -19.96 -10.19 17.51
CA THR A 429 -19.05 -9.47 18.41
C THR A 429 -18.67 -8.06 17.93
N VAL A 430 -18.78 -7.77 16.63
CA VAL A 430 -18.37 -6.46 16.07
C VAL A 430 -19.32 -5.33 16.47
N ALA A 431 -20.59 -5.63 16.79
CA ALA A 431 -21.54 -4.67 17.34
C ALA A 431 -21.11 -4.09 18.72
N MET A 432 -20.33 -4.81 19.51
CA MET A 432 -19.93 -4.36 20.87
C MET A 432 -18.64 -3.54 20.89
N GLY A 433 -17.74 -3.72 19.91
CA GLY A 433 -16.43 -3.03 19.88
C GLY A 433 -16.34 -1.85 18.92
N VAL A 434 -16.99 -1.94 17.75
CA VAL A 434 -16.86 -0.92 16.69
C VAL A 434 -17.88 0.20 16.87
N PHE A 435 -19.10 -0.11 17.32
CA PHE A 435 -20.17 0.89 17.51
C PHE A 435 -19.81 1.99 18.53
N PRO A 436 -19.24 1.67 19.72
CA PRO A 436 -18.79 2.68 20.67
C PRO A 436 -17.64 3.54 20.13
N TRP A 437 -16.75 2.96 19.31
CA TRP A 437 -15.63 3.70 18.71
C TRP A 437 -16.08 4.64 17.60
N VAL A 438 -17.00 4.19 16.72
CA VAL A 438 -17.63 5.05 15.70
C VAL A 438 -18.39 6.20 16.38
N ALA A 439 -19.15 5.91 17.46
CA ALA A 439 -19.83 6.92 18.24
C ALA A 439 -18.84 7.89 18.92
N MET A 440 -17.73 7.41 19.47
CA MET A 440 -16.68 8.24 20.05
C MET A 440 -16.05 9.18 19.02
N MET A 441 -15.68 8.67 17.83
CA MET A 441 -15.14 9.51 16.76
C MET A 441 -16.13 10.59 16.34
N PHE A 442 -17.43 10.24 16.23
CA PHE A 442 -18.50 11.19 15.95
C PHE A 442 -18.63 12.27 17.04
N CYS A 443 -18.63 11.89 18.32
CA CYS A 443 -18.66 12.84 19.42
C CYS A 443 -17.43 13.76 19.44
N THR A 444 -16.23 13.24 19.15
CA THR A 444 -15.01 14.05 19.04
C THR A 444 -15.10 15.04 17.87
N LEU A 445 -15.63 14.61 16.73
CA LEU A 445 -15.90 15.48 15.58
C LEU A 445 -16.84 16.64 15.93
N VAL A 446 -17.97 16.34 16.57
CA VAL A 446 -18.94 17.36 17.01
C VAL A 446 -18.31 18.32 18.02
N TRP A 447 -17.50 17.81 18.95
CA TRP A 447 -16.81 18.63 19.94
C TRP A 447 -15.76 19.56 19.31
N VAL A 448 -14.90 19.04 18.42
CA VAL A 448 -13.90 19.86 17.69
C VAL A 448 -14.58 20.91 16.81
N TYR A 449 -15.67 20.55 16.13
CA TYR A 449 -16.44 21.49 15.32
C TYR A 449 -17.04 22.61 16.19
N ARG A 450 -17.58 22.28 17.37
CA ARG A 450 -18.07 23.29 18.32
C ARG A 450 -16.96 24.19 18.85
N ILE A 451 -15.76 23.68 19.13
CA ILE A 451 -14.63 24.52 19.56
C ILE A 451 -14.23 25.49 18.46
N LYS A 452 -14.04 25.01 17.23
CA LYS A 452 -13.70 25.91 16.10
C LYS A 452 -14.79 26.95 15.81
N ALA A 453 -16.06 26.61 16.03
CA ALA A 453 -17.17 27.55 15.89
C ALA A 453 -17.28 28.58 17.03
N MET A 454 -16.55 28.40 18.14
CA MET A 454 -16.45 29.38 19.23
C MET A 454 -15.19 30.26 19.13
N GLU A 455 -14.22 29.88 18.28
CA GLU A 455 -13.01 30.67 17.98
C GLU A 455 -13.16 31.57 16.74
N LEU A 456 -14.31 31.50 16.06
CA LEU A 456 -14.78 32.41 14.98
C LEU A 456 -15.87 33.31 15.56
#